data_AF-I4Z3I4-F1
#
_entry.id   AF-I4Z3I4-F1
#
_cell.length_a   1.000
_cell.length_b   1.000
_cell.length_c   1.000
_cell.angle_alpha   90.00
_cell.angle_beta   90.00
_cell.angle_gamma   90.00
#
_symmetry.space_group_name_H-M   'P 1'
#
loop_
_entity.id
_entity.type
_entity.pdbx_description
1 polymer ?
#
loop_
_entity_poly.entity_id
_entity_poly.type
_entity_poly.pdbx_seq_one_letter_code
_entity_poly.pdbx_strand_id
1 'polypeptide(L)' 'MTQGNQVKGPASYFPSIEKKYGHPISHWMNVLDAMKGKKHMEMVAALKSQHEMGQGHANALVAYHQARNGEA' A
#
# COMPACT_ATOMS: atom_id res chain seq x y z
N MET A 1 10.90 -30.53 -2.96
CA MET A 1 9.45 -30.25 -2.97
C MET A 1 9.26 -28.73 -2.98
N THR A 2 8.88 -28.20 -4.14
CA THR A 2 8.04 -27.02 -4.41
C THR A 2 8.23 -25.69 -3.65
N GLN A 3 8.86 -24.74 -4.37
CA GLN A 3 8.46 -23.33 -4.59
C GLN A 3 8.36 -22.36 -3.39
N GLY A 4 9.52 -21.97 -2.86
CA GLY A 4 9.69 -20.74 -2.07
C GLY A 4 9.89 -19.51 -2.97
N ASN A 5 8.95 -19.21 -3.86
CA ASN A 5 8.92 -17.89 -4.52
C ASN A 5 8.42 -16.88 -3.48
N GLN A 6 9.31 -16.51 -2.56
CA GLN A 6 9.02 -15.53 -1.53
C GLN A 6 8.61 -14.25 -2.24
N VAL A 7 7.34 -13.88 -2.15
CA VAL A 7 6.84 -12.55 -2.52
C VAL A 7 7.43 -11.54 -1.53
N LYS A 8 8.76 -11.32 -1.60
CA LYS A 8 9.48 -10.30 -0.83
C LYS A 8 9.19 -8.95 -1.48
N GLY A 9 8.00 -8.44 -1.20
CA GLY A 9 7.56 -7.15 -1.70
C GLY A 9 6.42 -6.61 -0.85
N PRO A 10 6.09 -5.32 -1.00
CA PRO A 10 4.99 -4.67 -0.27
C PRO A 10 3.65 -5.42 -0.36
N ALA A 11 3.46 -6.23 -1.41
CA ALA A 11 2.29 -7.10 -1.59
C ALA A 11 2.11 -8.17 -0.50
N SER A 12 3.16 -8.55 0.25
CA SER A 12 3.01 -9.47 1.38
C SER A 12 2.16 -8.91 2.52
N TYR A 13 2.05 -7.58 2.63
CA TYR A 13 1.23 -6.94 3.65
C TYR A 13 -0.24 -6.85 3.27
N PHE A 14 -0.59 -7.08 2.01
CA PHE A 14 -1.94 -6.91 1.48
C PHE A 14 -3.01 -7.74 2.20
N PRO A 15 -2.87 -9.07 2.36
CA PRO A 15 -3.88 -9.86 3.05
C PRO A 15 -4.09 -9.40 4.50
N SER A 16 -3.03 -8.92 5.17
CA SER A 16 -3.13 -8.37 6.52
C SER A 16 -3.85 -7.02 6.55
N ILE A 17 -3.63 -6.16 5.54
CA ILE A 17 -4.30 -4.87 5.40
C ILE A 17 -5.79 -5.08 5.13
N GLU A 18 -6.15 -5.94 4.18
CA GLU A 18 -7.55 -6.23 3.86
C GLU A 18 -8.29 -6.81 5.08
N LYS A 19 -7.63 -7.72 5.81
CA LYS A 19 -8.19 -8.30 7.04
C LYS A 19 -8.30 -7.28 8.18
N LYS A 20 -7.36 -6.34 8.30
CA LYS A 20 -7.31 -5.35 9.38
C LYS A 20 -8.29 -4.19 9.15
N TYR A 21 -8.39 -3.72 7.91
CA TYR A 21 -9.16 -2.52 7.56
C TYR A 21 -10.46 -2.84 6.80
N GLY A 22 -10.71 -4.11 6.43
CA GLY A 22 -11.96 -4.57 5.84
C GLY A 22 -12.19 -4.16 4.37
N HIS A 23 -11.20 -3.55 3.72
CA HIS A 23 -11.31 -3.05 2.35
C HIS A 23 -10.25 -3.69 1.44
N PRO A 24 -10.60 -4.02 0.19
CA PRO A 24 -9.67 -4.66 -0.74
C PRO A 24 -8.53 -3.71 -1.14
N ILE A 25 -7.39 -4.25 -1.56
CA ILE A 25 -6.24 -3.42 -2.00
C ILE A 25 -6.60 -2.45 -3.12
N SER A 26 -7.48 -2.84 -4.03
CA SER A 26 -7.97 -1.95 -5.09
C SER A 26 -8.62 -0.66 -4.55
N HIS A 27 -9.31 -0.74 -3.39
CA HIS A 27 -9.87 0.44 -2.74
C HIS A 27 -8.75 1.40 -2.30
N TRP A 28 -7.73 0.86 -1.64
CA TRP A 28 -6.57 1.63 -1.19
C TRP A 28 -5.76 2.21 -2.34
N MET A 29 -5.57 1.47 -3.42
CA MET A 29 -4.94 1.97 -4.63
C MET A 29 -5.72 3.15 -5.23
N ASN A 30 -7.05 3.10 -5.21
CA ASN A 30 -7.89 4.20 -5.71
C ASN A 30 -7.77 5.46 -4.83
N VAL A 31 -7.70 5.29 -3.49
CA VAL A 31 -7.41 6.38 -2.55
C VAL A 31 -6.04 7.01 -2.84
N LEU A 32 -5.04 6.20 -3.14
CA LEU A 32 -3.70 6.66 -3.51
C LEU A 32 -3.64 7.29 -4.90
N ASP A 33 -4.43 6.80 -5.84
CA ASP A 33 -4.53 7.34 -7.19
C ASP A 33 -5.16 8.73 -7.18
N ALA A 34 -6.15 8.97 -6.31
CA ALA A 34 -6.68 10.30 -6.04
C ALA A 34 -5.63 11.28 -5.45
N MET A 35 -4.53 10.76 -4.91
CA MET A 35 -3.39 11.53 -4.40
C MET A 35 -2.16 11.44 -5.30
N LYS A 36 -2.29 10.87 -6.51
CA LYS A 36 -1.21 10.73 -7.48
C LYS A 36 -0.57 12.10 -7.76
N GLY A 37 0.73 12.21 -7.50
CA GLY A 37 1.49 13.46 -7.58
C GLY A 37 1.89 14.06 -6.23
N LYS A 38 1.31 13.59 -5.12
CA LYS A 38 1.82 13.92 -3.78
C LYS A 38 3.09 13.14 -3.45
N LYS A 39 3.90 13.65 -2.52
CA LYS A 39 5.09 12.92 -2.06
C LYS A 39 4.69 11.65 -1.32
N HIS A 40 5.56 10.64 -1.36
CA HIS A 40 5.41 9.38 -0.61
C HIS A 40 4.97 9.61 0.84
N MET A 41 5.68 10.51 1.54
CA MET A 41 5.40 10.83 2.95
C MET A 41 4.01 11.43 3.18
N GLU A 42 3.51 12.23 2.24
CA GLU A 42 2.17 12.82 2.33
C GLU A 42 1.09 11.76 2.13
N MET A 43 1.29 10.83 1.18
CA MET A 43 0.38 9.70 0.98
C MET A 43 0.33 8.79 2.22
N VAL A 44 1.49 8.50 2.82
CA VAL A 44 1.58 7.73 4.07
C VAL A 44 0.85 8.46 5.20
N ALA A 45 1.08 9.76 5.36
CA ALA A 45 0.39 10.56 6.38
C ALA A 45 -1.13 10.58 6.17
N ALA A 46 -1.58 10.70 4.91
CA ALA A 46 -3.00 10.69 4.58
C ALA A 46 -3.69 9.36 4.91
N LEU A 47 -3.04 8.21 4.65
CA LEU A 47 -3.54 6.89 5.05
C LEU A 47 -3.57 6.73 6.58
N LYS A 48 -2.55 7.24 7.27
CA LYS A 48 -2.50 7.25 8.73
C LYS A 48 -3.61 8.09 9.34
N SER A 49 -3.84 9.30 8.85
CA SER A 49 -4.83 10.22 9.41
C SER A 49 -6.26 9.87 9.06
N GLN A 50 -6.53 9.39 7.84
CA GLN A 50 -7.91 9.10 7.40
C GLN A 50 -8.38 7.69 7.79
N HIS A 51 -7.46 6.73 7.85
CA HIS A 51 -7.80 5.31 8.02
C HIS A 51 -7.09 4.65 9.20
N GLU A 52 -6.45 5.46 10.07
CA GLU A 52 -5.68 5.00 11.23
C GLU A 52 -4.69 3.90 10.86
N MET A 53 -4.14 4.01 9.65
CA MET A 53 -3.31 2.97 9.09
C MET A 53 -1.94 2.94 9.78
N GLY A 54 -1.42 1.74 10.09
CA GLY A 54 -0.09 1.61 10.67
C GLY A 54 1.01 2.04 9.69
N GLN A 55 2.14 2.53 10.19
CA GLN A 55 3.24 3.02 9.35
C GLN A 55 3.73 1.97 8.34
N GLY A 56 3.87 0.70 8.75
CA GLY A 56 4.27 -0.38 7.85
C GLY A 56 3.24 -0.67 6.74
N HIS A 57 1.95 -0.66 7.08
CA HIS A 57 0.86 -0.89 6.12
C HIS A 57 0.73 0.25 5.11
N ALA A 58 0.76 1.49 5.60
CA ALA A 58 0.69 2.67 4.75
C ALA A 58 1.90 2.74 3.80
N ASN A 59 3.11 2.51 4.33
CA ASN A 59 4.33 2.48 3.52
C ASN A 59 4.26 1.39 2.44
N ALA A 60 3.76 0.19 2.76
CA ALA A 60 3.61 -0.89 1.79
C ALA A 60 2.69 -0.53 0.63
N LEU A 61 1.51 0.06 0.91
CA LEU A 61 0.58 0.48 -0.13
C LEU A 61 1.17 1.60 -1.00
N VAL A 62 1.76 2.63 -0.39
CA VAL A 62 2.34 3.75 -1.13
C VAL A 62 3.54 3.31 -1.97
N ALA A 63 4.42 2.46 -1.42
CA ALA A 63 5.55 1.91 -2.15
C ALA A 63 5.10 1.08 -3.35
N TYR A 64 4.08 0.22 -3.18
CA TYR A 64 3.52 -0.55 -4.30
C TYR A 64 2.85 0.33 -5.35
N HIS A 65 2.06 1.33 -4.92
CA HIS A 65 1.40 2.27 -5.82
C HIS A 65 2.42 3.09 -6.62
N GLN A 66 3.47 3.61 -5.98
CA GLN A 66 4.55 4.33 -6.66
C GLN A 66 5.35 3.43 -7.58
N ALA A 67 5.73 2.22 -7.16
CA ALA A 67 6.46 1.28 -8.02
C ALA A 67 5.64 0.91 -9.28
N ARG A 68 4.31 0.90 -9.17
CA ARG A 68 3.40 0.64 -10.30
C ARG A 68 3.15 1.88 -11.18
N ASN A 69 3.15 3.08 -10.60
CA ASN A 69 2.88 4.34 -11.31
C ASN A 69 4.14 5.13 -11.70
N GLY A 70 5.34 4.71 -11.29
CA GLY A 70 6.59 5.43 -11.44
C GLY A 70 7.81 4.50 -11.41
N GLU A 71 8.16 3.98 -12.58
CA GLU A 71 9.56 3.98 -13.03
C GLU A 71 9.79 5.39 -13.60
N ALA A 72 10.39 6.28 -12.79
CA ALA A 72 10.89 7.59 -13.20
C ALA A 72 12.05 7.99 -12.28
#